data_AF-A0A6A4Z7T0-F1
#
_entry.id   AF-A0A6A4Z7T0-F1
#
_cell.length_a   1.000
_cell.length_b   1.000
_cell.length_c   1.000
_cell.angle_alpha   90.00
_cell.angle_beta   90.00
_cell.angle_gamma   90.00
#
_symmetry.space_group_name_H-M   'P 1'
#
loop_
_entity.id
_entity.type
_entity.pdbx_description
1 polymer ?
#
loop_
_entity_poly.entity_id
_entity_poly.type
_entity_poly.pdbx_seq_one_letter_code
_entity_poly.pdbx_strand_id
1 'polypeptide(L)'
;MQLADNTTVQSMHMGMLSIQVDETHRLDRPVAKFVPNLKKNLLSYRLLLKDAFELAKWDLDVAIMIRDTFVLRFTHHRGQYILRPYADQINSCLVRQPTPKLVQWHLRLAHLNFGAIKQAARDGAMEGMHLSKSDLAQDYNCEVCEVAKARRMIYKNTKPYRTQVPLERVHIDKGGPITPPTFGGKMHYELYVDEGTRYKWLFLLASKSES
;
A
#
# COMPACT_ATOMS: atom_id res chain seq x y z
N MET A 1 -21.09 0.46 -4.34
CA MET A 1 -21.95 -0.04 -3.24
C MET A 1 -21.66 0.82 -2.03
N GLN A 2 -22.69 1.33 -1.36
CA GLN A 2 -22.54 2.10 -0.14
C GLN A 2 -22.48 1.15 1.06
N LEU A 3 -21.50 1.34 1.93
CA LEU A 3 -21.33 0.59 3.18
C LEU A 3 -22.07 1.30 4.33
N ALA A 4 -22.19 0.61 5.47
CA ALA A 4 -22.90 1.15 6.64
C ALA A 4 -22.22 2.38 7.26
N ASP A 5 -20.93 2.59 6.99
CA ASP A 5 -20.15 3.77 7.39
C ASP A 5 -20.26 4.94 6.39
N ASN A 6 -21.23 4.87 5.47
CA ASN A 6 -21.45 5.81 4.36
C ASN A 6 -20.33 5.88 3.32
N THR A 7 -19.29 5.04 3.40
CA THR A 7 -18.28 4.96 2.36
C THR A 7 -18.82 4.24 1.12
N THR A 8 -18.29 4.57 -0.06
CA THR A 8 -18.65 3.91 -1.31
C THR A 8 -17.48 3.11 -1.84
N VAL A 9 -17.71 1.81 -2.09
CA VAL A 9 -16.72 0.91 -2.70
C VAL A 9 -17.17 0.45 -4.09
N GLN A 10 -16.22 0.34 -5.01
CA GLN A 10 -16.46 -0.23 -6.35
C GLN A 10 -16.38 -1.77 -6.29
N SER A 11 -17.37 -2.44 -6.88
CA SER A 11 -17.38 -3.89 -7.05
C SER A 11 -16.80 -4.28 -8.40
N MET A 12 -15.94 -5.29 -8.45
CA MET A 12 -15.33 -5.78 -9.69
C MET A 12 -16.19 -6.83 -10.39
N HIS A 13 -16.77 -7.76 -9.63
CA HIS A 13 -17.57 -8.85 -10.17
C HIS A 13 -18.85 -9.05 -9.36
N MET A 14 -19.83 -9.72 -9.96
CA MET A 14 -21.05 -10.16 -9.31
C MET A 14 -21.34 -11.60 -9.66
N GLY A 15 -21.84 -12.38 -8.70
CA GLY A 15 -22.17 -13.79 -8.92
C GLY A 15 -23.04 -14.36 -7.83
N MET A 16 -23.42 -15.63 -8.01
CA MET A 16 -24.18 -16.39 -7.02
C MET A 16 -23.25 -16.87 -5.90
N LEU A 17 -23.56 -16.49 -4.67
CA LEU A 17 -22.92 -17.01 -3.46
C LEU A 17 -23.94 -17.82 -2.67
N SER A 18 -23.60 -19.08 -2.37
CA SER A 18 -24.45 -19.97 -1.60
C SER A 18 -23.80 -20.27 -0.25
N ILE A 19 -24.49 -19.97 0.85
CA ILE A 19 -23.98 -20.17 2.22
C ILE A 19 -24.80 -21.28 2.88
N GLN A 20 -24.19 -22.43 3.15
CA GLN A 20 -24.85 -23.51 3.89
C GLN A 20 -24.95 -23.10 5.37
N VAL A 21 -26.15 -23.07 5.96
CA VAL A 21 -26.38 -22.57 7.33
C VAL A 21 -26.69 -23.67 8.35
N ASP A 22 -27.23 -24.79 7.88
CA ASP A 22 -27.39 -26.04 8.63
C ASP A 22 -27.35 -27.24 7.64
N GLU A 23 -27.80 -28.42 8.04
CA GLU A 23 -27.81 -29.62 7.18
C GLU A 23 -28.73 -29.50 5.96
N THR A 24 -29.81 -28.74 6.05
CA THR A 24 -30.92 -28.76 5.09
C THR A 24 -31.16 -27.42 4.40
N HIS A 25 -30.67 -26.33 4.98
CA HIS A 25 -30.92 -24.97 4.53
C HIS A 25 -29.66 -24.29 3.98
N ARG A 26 -29.84 -23.67 2.80
CA ARG A 26 -28.80 -22.92 2.09
C ARG A 26 -29.28 -21.52 1.76
N LEU A 27 -28.49 -20.52 2.17
CA LEU A 27 -28.78 -19.11 1.92
C LEU A 27 -28.14 -18.69 0.60
N ASP A 28 -28.96 -18.59 -0.45
CA ASP A 28 -28.49 -18.17 -1.77
C ASP A 28 -28.52 -16.64 -1.92
N ARG A 29 -27.43 -16.10 -2.47
CA ARG A 29 -27.21 -14.67 -2.75
C ARG A 29 -26.88 -14.54 -4.24
N PRO A 30 -27.89 -14.41 -5.13
CA PRO A 30 -27.70 -14.45 -6.58
C PRO A 30 -26.88 -13.25 -7.12
N VAL A 31 -26.82 -12.14 -6.37
CA VAL A 31 -26.10 -10.91 -6.76
C VAL A 31 -25.10 -10.53 -5.66
N ALA A 32 -24.24 -11.47 -5.26
CA ALA A 32 -23.13 -11.18 -4.35
C ALA A 32 -22.05 -10.38 -5.10
N LYS A 33 -21.61 -9.25 -4.52
CA LYS A 33 -20.62 -8.35 -5.11
C LYS A 33 -19.22 -8.66 -4.58
N PHE A 34 -18.26 -8.88 -5.47
CA PHE A 34 -16.85 -9.06 -5.12
C PHE A 34 -16.12 -7.71 -5.10
N VAL A 35 -15.47 -7.42 -3.97
CA VAL A 35 -14.68 -6.20 -3.74
C VAL A 35 -13.32 -6.65 -3.20
N PRO A 36 -12.21 -6.59 -3.98
CA PRO A 36 -10.93 -7.16 -3.58
C PRO A 36 -10.31 -6.49 -2.35
N ASN A 37 -10.60 -5.20 -2.13
CA ASN A 37 -10.04 -4.42 -1.04
C ASN A 37 -10.79 -4.61 0.30
N LEU A 38 -11.89 -5.38 0.31
CA LEU A 38 -12.69 -5.60 1.49
C LEU A 38 -12.17 -6.82 2.27
N LYS A 39 -11.76 -6.60 3.53
CA LYS A 39 -11.13 -7.64 4.37
C LYS A 39 -12.12 -8.68 4.93
N LYS A 40 -13.42 -8.44 4.81
CA LYS A 40 -14.49 -9.27 5.39
C LYS A 40 -15.68 -9.36 4.42
N ASN A 41 -16.36 -10.49 4.42
CA ASN A 41 -17.64 -10.62 3.74
C ASN A 41 -18.72 -9.89 4.54
N LEU A 42 -19.53 -9.09 3.86
CA LEU A 42 -20.63 -8.34 4.48
C LEU A 42 -21.96 -8.90 3.98
N LEU A 43 -22.88 -9.18 4.92
CA LEU A 43 -24.25 -9.57 4.64
C LEU A 43 -25.18 -8.42 5.04
N SER A 44 -26.01 -7.96 4.12
CA SER A 44 -26.90 -6.83 4.38
C SER A 44 -28.14 -7.27 5.15
N TYR A 45 -28.31 -6.73 6.36
CA TYR A 45 -29.52 -6.91 7.17
C TYR A 45 -30.80 -6.53 6.40
N ARG A 46 -30.78 -5.40 5.69
CA ARG A 46 -31.92 -4.96 4.86
C ARG A 46 -32.27 -5.96 3.75
N LEU A 47 -31.28 -6.65 3.18
CA LEU A 47 -31.56 -7.68 2.17
C LEU A 47 -32.19 -8.93 2.80
N LEU A 48 -31.81 -9.30 4.01
CA LEU A 48 -32.47 -10.39 4.74
C LEU A 48 -33.94 -10.08 5.03
N LEU A 49 -34.24 -8.84 5.45
CA LEU A 49 -35.62 -8.39 5.62
C LEU A 49 -36.43 -8.46 4.32
N LYS A 50 -35.82 -8.08 3.18
CA LYS A 50 -36.47 -8.19 1.86
C LYS A 50 -36.75 -9.63 1.44
N ASP A 51 -35.93 -10.57 1.90
CA ASP A 51 -36.10 -11.99 1.66
C ASP A 51 -37.08 -12.66 2.64
N ALA A 52 -37.88 -11.86 3.35
CA ALA A 52 -38.87 -12.27 4.35
C ALA A 52 -38.30 -12.93 5.60
N PHE A 53 -37.04 -12.65 5.96
CA PHE A 53 -36.54 -12.99 7.29
C PHE A 53 -37.02 -11.98 8.31
N GLU A 54 -37.58 -12.48 9.40
CA GLU A 54 -38.01 -11.68 10.55
C GLU A 54 -36.97 -11.75 11.67
N LEU A 55 -36.92 -10.69 12.47
CA LEU A 55 -36.03 -10.65 13.62
C LEU A 55 -36.69 -11.37 14.80
N ALA A 56 -36.15 -12.52 15.18
CA ALA A 56 -36.63 -13.28 16.34
C ALA A 56 -35.97 -12.82 17.64
N LYS A 57 -34.68 -12.49 17.59
CA LYS A 57 -33.91 -12.04 18.75
C LYS A 57 -32.77 -11.13 18.35
N TRP A 58 -32.53 -10.07 19.10
CA TRP A 58 -31.31 -9.25 19.01
C TRP A 58 -30.90 -8.79 20.40
N ASP A 59 -29.77 -9.29 20.89
CA ASP A 59 -29.13 -8.81 22.12
C ASP A 59 -27.63 -8.56 21.87
N LEU A 60 -26.88 -8.21 22.92
CA LEU A 60 -25.45 -7.89 22.83
C LEU A 60 -24.58 -9.06 22.34
N ASP A 61 -25.06 -10.30 22.46
CA ASP A 61 -24.27 -11.51 22.21
C ASP A 61 -24.70 -12.24 20.93
N VAL A 62 -25.99 -12.18 20.60
CA VAL A 62 -26.61 -12.97 19.53
C VAL A 62 -27.69 -12.18 18.81
N ALA A 63 -27.71 -12.32 17.48
CA ALA A 63 -28.87 -11.97 16.67
C ALA A 63 -29.40 -13.23 15.97
N ILE A 64 -30.72 -13.39 15.94
CA ILE A 64 -31.41 -14.53 15.30
C ILE A 64 -32.45 -13.96 14.35
N MET A 65 -32.35 -14.36 13.07
CA MET A 65 -33.36 -14.08 12.07
C MET A 65 -33.98 -15.38 11.59
N ILE A 66 -35.30 -15.41 11.41
CA ILE A 66 -36.05 -16.62 11.08
C ILE A 66 -36.91 -16.37 9.85
N ARG A 67 -37.03 -17.37 8.97
CA ARG A 67 -38.02 -17.44 7.89
C ARG A 67 -38.52 -18.86 7.80
N ASP A 68 -39.76 -19.10 8.18
CA ASP A 68 -40.32 -20.45 8.31
C ASP A 68 -39.43 -21.36 9.19
N THR A 69 -38.86 -22.42 8.61
CA THR A 69 -37.91 -23.33 9.28
C THR A 69 -36.46 -22.87 9.18
N PHE A 70 -36.18 -21.80 8.43
CA PHE A 70 -34.84 -21.31 8.14
C PHE A 70 -34.36 -20.38 9.27
N VAL A 71 -33.35 -20.82 10.04
CA VAL A 71 -32.82 -20.05 11.17
C VAL A 71 -31.40 -19.55 10.87
N LEU A 72 -31.23 -18.23 10.88
CA LEU A 72 -29.93 -17.57 10.79
C LEU A 72 -29.49 -17.11 12.17
N ARG A 73 -28.46 -17.77 12.72
CA ARG A 73 -27.85 -17.39 14.00
C ARG A 73 -26.54 -16.64 13.78
N PHE A 74 -26.50 -15.41 14.29
CA PHE A 74 -25.31 -14.57 14.29
C PHE A 74 -24.74 -14.46 15.69
N THR A 75 -23.42 -14.58 15.83
CA THR A 75 -22.71 -14.43 17.11
C THR A 75 -21.89 -13.15 17.12
N HIS A 76 -21.94 -12.41 18.22
CA HIS A 76 -21.17 -11.18 18.38
C HIS A 76 -19.67 -11.49 18.57
N HIS A 77 -18.83 -10.83 17.79
CA HIS A 77 -17.38 -10.93 17.90
C HIS A 77 -16.72 -9.64 17.41
N ARG A 78 -16.08 -8.91 18.34
CA ARG A 78 -15.34 -7.65 18.10
C ARG A 78 -16.19 -6.59 17.38
N GLY A 79 -17.38 -6.30 17.91
CA GLY A 79 -18.27 -5.24 17.41
C GLY A 79 -19.06 -5.62 16.15
N GLN A 80 -19.10 -6.90 15.78
CA GLN A 80 -19.80 -7.39 14.58
C GLN A 80 -20.56 -8.67 14.89
N TYR A 81 -21.73 -8.83 14.26
CA TYR A 81 -22.51 -10.07 14.28
C TYR A 81 -22.09 -10.96 13.11
N ILE A 82 -21.60 -12.16 13.42
CA ILE A 82 -21.00 -13.09 12.46
C ILE A 82 -21.93 -14.29 12.26
N LEU A 83 -22.34 -14.53 11.02
CA LEU A 83 -22.96 -15.78 10.58
C LEU A 83 -21.86 -16.81 10.28
N ARG A 84 -21.86 -17.94 10.98
CA ARG A 84 -20.95 -19.05 10.69
C ARG A 84 -21.66 -20.08 9.81
N PRO A 85 -21.08 -20.48 8.66
CA PRO A 85 -21.65 -21.55 7.84
C PRO A 85 -21.57 -22.90 8.56
N TYR A 86 -22.48 -23.82 8.23
CA TYR A 86 -22.59 -25.14 8.84
C TYR A 86 -21.45 -26.08 8.46
N ALA A 87 -21.05 -26.05 7.20
CA ALA A 87 -19.91 -26.79 6.69
C ALA A 87 -18.85 -25.80 6.22
N ASP A 88 -17.57 -26.18 6.34
CA ASP A 88 -16.44 -25.55 5.66
C ASP A 88 -16.52 -25.78 4.13
N GLN A 89 -17.69 -25.57 3.51
CA GLN A 89 -17.85 -25.66 2.07
C GLN A 89 -17.16 -24.47 1.42
N ILE A 90 -16.11 -24.82 0.67
CA ILE A 90 -15.13 -24.03 -0.09
C ILE A 90 -15.76 -23.17 -1.20
N ASN A 91 -17.09 -23.05 -1.28
CA ASN A 91 -17.78 -22.18 -2.25
C ASN A 91 -18.02 -20.76 -1.74
N SER A 92 -17.30 -20.35 -0.69
CA SER A 92 -17.20 -18.93 -0.38
C SER A 92 -16.34 -18.26 -1.45
N CYS A 93 -16.78 -17.13 -2.00
CA CYS A 93 -15.90 -16.19 -2.70
C CYS A 93 -14.84 -15.56 -1.76
N LEU A 94 -14.36 -16.29 -0.74
CA LEU A 94 -13.10 -16.02 -0.08
C LEU A 94 -11.98 -16.46 -1.02
N VAL A 95 -11.76 -15.67 -2.07
CA VAL A 95 -10.38 -15.51 -2.58
C VAL A 95 -9.64 -14.63 -1.56
N ARG A 96 -9.63 -15.04 -0.28
CA ARG A 96 -8.59 -14.60 0.62
C ARG A 96 -7.42 -15.49 0.29
N GLN A 97 -6.67 -15.12 -0.75
CA GLN A 97 -5.35 -15.70 -0.95
C GLN A 97 -4.63 -15.57 0.40
N PRO A 98 -4.33 -16.68 1.10
CA PRO A 98 -3.65 -16.59 2.38
C PRO A 98 -2.35 -15.84 2.11
N THR A 99 -2.11 -14.74 2.83
CA THR A 99 -0.86 -14.00 2.68
C THR A 99 0.28 -14.99 2.89
N PRO A 100 1.15 -15.18 1.90
CA PRO A 100 2.17 -16.21 1.96
C PRO A 100 3.02 -16.06 3.22
N LYS A 101 3.42 -17.17 3.84
CA LYS A 101 4.13 -17.15 5.13
C LYS A 101 5.38 -16.29 5.08
N LEU A 102 6.13 -16.35 3.98
CA LEU A 102 7.31 -15.52 3.78
C LEU A 102 6.97 -14.01 3.77
N VAL A 103 5.86 -13.63 3.13
CA VAL A 103 5.34 -12.25 3.14
C VAL A 103 4.86 -11.84 4.54
N GLN A 104 4.25 -12.75 5.30
CA GLN A 104 3.89 -12.46 6.69
C GLN A 104 5.11 -12.16 7.56
N TRP A 105 6.18 -12.95 7.45
CA TRP A 105 7.43 -12.71 8.17
C TRP A 105 8.10 -11.41 7.73
N HIS A 106 8.08 -11.09 6.43
CA HIS A 106 8.53 -9.80 5.91
C HIS A 106 7.85 -8.63 6.61
N LEU A 107 6.52 -8.69 6.76
CA LEU A 107 5.77 -7.63 7.46
C LEU A 107 6.02 -7.62 8.97
N ARG A 108 6.13 -8.79 9.62
CA ARG A 108 6.40 -8.90 11.07
C ARG A 108 7.78 -8.38 11.46
N LEU A 109 8.77 -8.58 10.60
CA LEU A 109 10.15 -8.16 10.80
C LEU A 109 10.43 -6.78 10.20
N ALA A 110 9.42 -5.90 10.21
CA ALA A 110 9.52 -4.51 9.76
C ALA A 110 10.12 -4.36 8.35
N HIS A 111 9.60 -5.13 7.39
CA HIS A 111 10.02 -5.09 5.98
C HIS A 111 11.46 -5.56 5.72
N LEU A 112 11.97 -6.49 6.55
CA LEU A 112 13.27 -7.15 6.32
C LEU A 112 13.34 -7.80 4.93
N ASN A 113 14.50 -7.74 4.29
CA ASN A 113 14.72 -8.32 2.96
C ASN A 113 14.31 -9.81 2.92
N PHE A 114 13.51 -10.20 1.94
CA PHE A 114 13.10 -11.60 1.71
C PHE A 114 14.29 -12.57 1.68
N GLY A 115 15.42 -12.20 1.07
CA GLY A 115 16.63 -13.01 1.07
C GLY A 115 17.20 -13.25 2.47
N ALA A 116 17.20 -12.22 3.33
CA ALA A 116 17.65 -12.35 4.71
C ALA A 116 16.73 -13.26 5.55
N ILE A 117 15.41 -13.18 5.32
CA ILE A 117 14.43 -14.07 5.97
C ILE A 117 14.63 -15.51 5.52
N LYS A 118 14.80 -15.74 4.21
CA LYS A 118 15.09 -17.07 3.65
C LYS A 118 16.38 -17.65 4.23
N GLN A 119 17.42 -16.84 4.40
CA GLN A 119 18.68 -17.26 5.00
C GLN A 119 18.51 -17.62 6.48
N ALA A 120 17.87 -16.75 7.27
CA ALA A 120 17.61 -17.01 8.69
C ALA A 120 16.78 -18.29 8.93
N ALA A 121 15.87 -18.61 8.00
CA ALA A 121 15.09 -19.85 8.04
C ALA A 121 15.92 -21.09 7.75
N ARG A 122 16.89 -21.00 6.84
CA ARG A 122 17.83 -22.10 6.54
C ARG A 122 18.81 -22.33 7.69
N ASP A 123 19.26 -21.26 8.31
CA ASP A 123 20.24 -21.30 9.40
C ASP A 123 19.61 -21.67 10.76
N GLY A 124 18.28 -21.80 10.82
CA GLY A 124 17.56 -22.08 12.07
C GLY A 124 17.70 -20.97 13.11
N ALA A 125 17.94 -19.73 12.67
CA ALA A 125 18.31 -18.61 13.55
C ALA A 125 17.15 -18.06 14.39
N MET A 126 15.90 -18.45 14.10
CA MET A 126 14.71 -18.00 14.84
C MET A 126 13.79 -19.18 15.16
N GLU A 127 13.46 -19.31 16.44
CA GLU A 127 12.50 -20.29 16.93
C GLU A 127 11.06 -19.93 16.47
N GLY A 128 10.28 -20.93 16.07
CA GLY A 128 8.90 -20.75 15.60
C GLY A 128 8.75 -20.26 14.15
N MET A 129 9.85 -20.01 13.42
CA MET A 129 9.80 -19.67 12.00
C MET A 129 9.73 -20.94 11.13
N HIS A 130 8.52 -21.46 10.93
CA HIS A 130 8.26 -22.63 10.10
C HIS A 130 7.92 -22.26 8.64
N LEU A 131 8.93 -22.23 7.78
CA LEU A 131 8.79 -22.07 6.32
C LEU A 131 9.05 -23.40 5.62
N SER A 132 8.15 -23.79 4.71
CA SER A 132 8.34 -25.00 3.90
C SER A 132 9.33 -24.75 2.75
N LYS A 133 9.76 -25.82 2.07
CA LYS A 133 10.57 -25.70 0.84
C LYS A 133 9.85 -24.88 -0.25
N SER A 134 8.53 -24.99 -0.36
CA SER A 134 7.75 -24.21 -1.32
C SER A 134 7.71 -22.72 -0.96
N ASP A 135 7.62 -22.39 0.33
CA ASP A 135 7.64 -21.00 0.80
C ASP A 135 8.97 -20.30 0.47
N LEU A 136 10.08 -21.04 0.51
CA LEU A 136 11.43 -20.54 0.21
C LEU A 136 11.72 -20.45 -1.29
N ALA A 137 11.07 -21.28 -2.11
CA ALA A 137 11.27 -21.34 -3.55
C ALA A 137 10.61 -20.18 -4.31
N GLN A 138 9.53 -19.59 -3.77
CA GLN A 138 8.87 -18.44 -4.37
C GLN A 138 9.58 -17.13 -4.06
N ASP A 139 9.61 -16.24 -5.06
CA ASP A 139 10.04 -14.85 -4.89
C ASP A 139 8.83 -13.92 -4.81
N TYR A 140 9.01 -12.86 -4.02
CA TYR A 140 7.97 -11.88 -3.72
C TYR A 140 8.57 -10.48 -3.80
N ASN A 141 7.76 -9.55 -4.28
CA ASN A 141 8.09 -8.13 -4.31
C ASN A 141 7.14 -7.38 -3.37
N CYS A 142 7.68 -6.40 -2.66
CA CYS A 142 6.89 -5.50 -1.81
C CYS A 142 6.99 -4.09 -2.39
N GLU A 143 5.89 -3.59 -2.94
CA GLU A 143 5.83 -2.26 -3.57
C GLU A 143 6.32 -1.15 -2.64
N VAL A 144 5.90 -1.19 -1.36
CA VAL A 144 6.34 -0.24 -0.34
C VAL A 144 7.86 -0.26 -0.16
N CYS A 145 8.47 -1.44 -0.14
CA CYS A 145 9.92 -1.59 -0.05
C CYS A 145 10.63 -1.06 -1.29
N GLU A 146 10.11 -1.35 -2.49
CA GLU A 146 10.70 -0.90 -3.74
C GLU A 146 10.72 0.63 -3.81
N VAL A 147 9.62 1.29 -3.44
CA VAL A 147 9.54 2.75 -3.42
C VAL A 147 10.44 3.34 -2.33
N ALA A 148 10.42 2.78 -1.12
CA ALA A 148 11.22 3.27 0.00
C ALA A 148 12.73 3.06 -0.21
N LYS A 149 13.13 2.02 -0.97
CA LYS A 149 14.53 1.69 -1.29
C LYS A 149 14.94 2.14 -2.68
N ALA A 150 14.07 2.86 -3.40
CA ALA A 150 14.38 3.37 -4.72
C ALA A 150 15.58 4.31 -4.62
N ARG A 151 16.70 3.90 -5.23
CA ARG A 151 17.87 4.76 -5.37
C ARG A 151 17.71 5.64 -6.60
N ARG A 152 18.11 6.90 -6.51
CA ARG A 152 18.22 7.79 -7.68
C ARG A 152 19.13 7.10 -8.71
N MET A 153 18.66 6.99 -9.95
CA MET A 153 19.50 6.46 -11.02
C MET A 153 20.79 7.27 -11.11
N ILE A 154 21.93 6.57 -11.18
CA ILE A 154 23.22 7.22 -11.39
C ILE A 154 23.21 7.72 -12.83
N TYR A 155 23.31 9.03 -13.02
CA TYR A 155 23.62 9.58 -14.34
C TYR A 155 25.03 9.11 -14.68
N LYS A 156 25.16 8.24 -15.69
CA LYS A 156 26.48 7.95 -16.26
C LYS A 156 27.03 9.29 -16.73
N ASN A 157 28.20 9.65 -16.23
CA ASN A 157 28.89 10.86 -16.67
C ASN A 157 29.23 10.65 -18.16
N THR A 158 28.34 11.09 -19.04
CA THR A 158 28.61 11.18 -20.47
C THR A 158 29.85 12.03 -20.61
N LYS A 159 30.88 11.54 -21.31
CA LYS A 159 32.18 12.21 -21.49
C LYS A 159 31.98 13.73 -21.52
N PRO A 160 32.33 14.47 -20.45
CA PRO A 160 32.04 15.89 -20.41
C PRO A 160 32.83 16.56 -21.53
N TYR A 161 32.12 17.07 -22.55
CA TYR A 161 32.74 17.83 -23.64
C TYR A 161 32.95 19.25 -23.15
N ARG A 162 34.21 19.62 -23.02
CA ARG A 162 34.63 20.98 -22.69
C ARG A 162 34.96 21.73 -23.97
N THR A 163 34.37 22.91 -24.14
CA THR A 163 34.79 23.83 -25.21
C THR A 163 36.25 24.26 -25.02
N GLN A 164 36.99 24.45 -26.11
CA GLN A 164 38.31 25.09 -26.11
C GLN A 164 38.31 26.47 -26.80
N VAL A 165 37.17 26.89 -27.35
CA VAL A 165 37.04 28.17 -28.03
C VAL A 165 36.70 29.24 -26.98
N PRO A 166 37.48 30.32 -26.86
CA PRO A 166 37.17 31.41 -25.93
C PRO A 166 35.76 31.96 -26.15
N LEU A 167 35.02 32.15 -25.05
CA LEU A 167 33.65 32.69 -25.03
C LEU A 167 32.59 31.86 -25.75
N GLU A 168 32.87 30.61 -26.15
CA GLU A 168 31.86 29.72 -26.75
C GLU A 168 30.80 29.30 -25.72
N ARG A 169 31.21 29.10 -24.45
CA ARG A 169 30.28 28.84 -23.35
C ARG A 169 30.70 29.57 -22.08
N VAL A 170 29.85 30.47 -21.60
CA VAL A 170 30.03 31.20 -20.34
C VAL A 170 28.98 30.72 -19.34
N HIS A 171 29.44 30.26 -18.18
CA HIS A 171 28.59 29.93 -17.05
C HIS A 171 28.47 31.15 -16.14
N ILE A 172 27.25 31.53 -15.79
CA ILE A 172 26.97 32.66 -14.92
C ILE A 172 26.30 32.13 -13.66
N ASP A 173 26.85 32.47 -12.51
CA ASP A 173 26.28 32.13 -11.21
C ASP A 173 26.21 33.36 -10.31
N LYS A 174 25.13 33.46 -9.52
CA LYS A 174 24.95 34.53 -8.53
C LYS A 174 24.92 33.94 -7.13
N GLY A 175 25.84 34.40 -6.29
CA GLY A 175 25.90 34.00 -4.89
C GLY A 175 25.53 35.13 -3.93
N GLY A 176 25.04 34.73 -2.75
CA GLY A 176 24.72 35.62 -1.64
C GLY A 176 23.33 35.40 -1.05
N PRO A 177 23.04 36.03 0.11
CA PRO A 177 23.79 37.14 0.71
C PRO A 177 25.09 36.72 1.44
N ILE A 178 26.17 37.48 1.24
CA ILE A 178 27.45 37.35 1.94
C ILE A 178 27.34 38.07 3.29
N THR A 179 27.70 37.39 4.37
CA THR A 179 27.75 37.98 5.72
C THR A 179 29.10 37.70 6.37
N PRO A 180 29.83 38.72 6.88
CA PRO A 180 29.50 40.15 6.81
C PRO A 180 29.58 40.72 5.37
N PRO A 181 28.98 41.90 5.09
CA PRO A 181 29.13 42.57 3.80
C PRO A 181 30.60 42.74 3.43
N THR A 182 30.89 42.84 2.12
CA THR A 182 32.22 43.28 1.68
C THR A 182 32.50 44.71 2.15
N PHE A 183 33.76 45.16 2.09
CA PHE A 183 34.15 46.51 2.48
C PHE A 183 33.36 47.62 1.75
N GLY A 184 32.89 47.35 0.52
CA GLY A 184 32.04 48.24 -0.26
C GLY A 184 30.53 48.12 0.00
N GLY A 185 30.11 47.42 1.07
CA GLY A 185 28.70 47.20 1.39
C GLY A 185 27.96 46.25 0.42
N LYS A 186 28.68 45.59 -0.48
CA LYS A 186 28.12 44.63 -1.42
C LYS A 186 27.85 43.30 -0.70
N MET A 187 26.67 42.76 -0.90
CA MET A 187 26.14 41.56 -0.23
C MET A 187 26.00 40.37 -1.18
N HIS A 188 26.18 40.56 -2.47
CA HIS A 188 26.01 39.55 -3.49
C HIS A 188 27.17 39.60 -4.47
N TYR A 189 27.33 38.57 -5.28
CA TYR A 189 28.25 38.58 -6.40
C TYR A 189 27.65 37.89 -7.61
N GLU A 190 28.15 38.27 -8.78
CA GLU A 190 27.90 37.58 -10.04
C GLU A 190 29.24 37.11 -10.62
N LEU A 191 29.36 35.80 -10.81
CA LEU A 191 30.55 35.14 -11.30
C LEU A 191 30.30 34.65 -12.72
N TYR A 192 31.08 35.17 -13.65
CA TYR A 192 31.14 34.70 -15.03
C TYR A 192 32.35 33.81 -15.18
N VAL A 193 32.17 32.60 -15.70
CA VAL A 193 33.25 31.64 -15.97
C VAL A 193 33.20 31.24 -17.43
N ASP A 194 34.22 31.63 -18.19
CA ASP A 194 34.41 31.10 -19.54
C ASP A 194 34.91 29.65 -19.47
N GLU A 195 34.18 28.72 -20.08
CA GLU A 195 34.51 27.30 -20.06
C GLU A 195 35.78 27.00 -20.90
N GLY A 196 35.97 27.75 -21.99
CA GLY A 196 37.12 27.63 -22.89
C GLY A 196 38.42 27.98 -22.20
N THR A 197 38.58 29.24 -21.82
CA THR A 197 39.83 29.79 -21.25
C THR A 197 39.98 29.58 -19.74
N ARG A 198 38.91 29.25 -19.02
CA ARG A 198 38.82 29.29 -17.54
C ARG A 198 38.95 30.68 -16.93
N TYR A 199 38.90 31.74 -17.74
CA TYR A 199 38.89 33.09 -17.23
C TYR A 199 37.63 33.34 -16.41
N LYS A 200 37.77 34.12 -15.33
CA LYS A 200 36.69 34.43 -14.39
C LYS A 200 36.54 35.93 -14.23
N TRP A 201 35.32 36.43 -14.36
CA TRP A 201 34.96 37.80 -13.96
C TRP A 201 34.06 37.74 -12.74
N LEU A 202 34.36 38.58 -11.75
CA LEU A 202 33.58 38.69 -10.52
C LEU A 202 33.07 40.12 -10.39
N PHE A 203 31.75 40.27 -10.28
CA PHE A 203 31.11 41.55 -10.04
C PHE A 203 30.44 41.53 -8.67
N LEU A 204 30.70 42.55 -7.85
CA LEU A 204 30.10 42.68 -6.53
C LEU A 204 28.81 43.50 -6.62
N LEU A 205 27.72 42.96 -6.05
CA LEU A 205 26.38 43.54 -6.13
C LEU A 205 25.85 43.84 -4.71
N ALA A 206 25.16 44.97 -4.55
CA ALA A 206 24.40 45.33 -3.36
C ALA A 206 23.13 44.47 -3.25
N SER A 207 22.47 44.20 -4.38
CA SER A 207 21.24 43.41 -4.45
C SER A 207 21.25 42.42 -5.62
N LYS A 208 20.40 41.38 -5.59
CA LYS A 208 20.29 40.41 -6.69
C LYS A 208 19.75 41.02 -8.00
N SER A 209 19.09 42.17 -7.92
CA SER A 209 18.45 42.88 -9.04
C SER A 209 19.32 43.96 -9.69
N GLU A 210 20.59 44.11 -9.28
CA GLU A 210 21.49 45.15 -9.80
C GLU A 210 22.07 44.83 -11.19
N SER A 211 21.93 43.59 -11.67
CA SER A 211 22.39 43.15 -13.00
C SER A 211 21.34 43.36 -14.09
#